data_AF-A0A3Q3G2H4-F1
#
_entry.id   AF-A0A3Q3G2H4-F1
#
_cell.length_a   1.000
_cell.length_b   1.000
_cell.length_c   1.000
_cell.angle_alpha   90.00
_cell.angle_beta   90.00
_cell.angle_gamma   90.00
#
_symmetry.space_group_name_H-M   'P 1'
#
loop_
_entity.id
_entity.type
_entity.pdbx_description
1 polymer ?
#
loop_
_entity_poly.entity_id
_entity_poly.type
_entity_poly.pdbx_seq_one_letter_code
_entity_poly.pdbx_strand_id
1 'polypeptide(L)'
;MTDWCLMGVLGLILLFSLASSQKMDPSKNPIVTTNYGKIRGIKKDLNNEILGPVEQYLGVPYATAPIGDRRFQPPEAPGSWQEIRNATQFAPVCPQNVHGVLPEIMLPVWFTDNLDVAAGYIQNQSEDCLYLNVYVPTEDGE
;
A
#
# COMPACT_ATOMS: atom_id res chain seq x y z
N MET A 1 35.74 37.38 -0.54
CA MET A 1 35.69 36.64 -1.84
C MET A 1 35.00 35.27 -1.71
N THR A 2 34.26 34.99 -0.62
CA THR A 2 33.72 33.65 -0.30
C THR A 2 32.19 33.60 -0.26
N ASP A 3 31.50 34.75 -0.14
CA ASP A 3 30.03 34.78 0.01
C ASP A 3 29.24 34.66 -1.30
N TRP A 4 29.82 35.11 -2.43
CA TRP A 4 29.13 35.04 -3.73
C TRP A 4 29.02 33.61 -4.28
N CYS A 5 29.94 32.73 -3.87
CA CYS A 5 29.91 31.32 -4.23
C CYS A 5 28.83 30.58 -3.42
N LEU A 6 28.69 30.90 -2.13
CA LEU A 6 27.73 30.25 -1.24
C LEU A 6 26.27 30.58 -1.61
N MET A 7 26.01 31.85 -1.96
CA MET A 7 24.67 32.29 -2.39
C MET A 7 24.29 31.73 -3.78
N GLY A 8 25.26 31.57 -4.68
CA GLY A 8 25.04 30.93 -5.98
C GLY A 8 24.69 29.45 -5.87
N VAL A 9 25.34 28.73 -4.95
CA VAL A 9 25.07 27.30 -4.69
C VAL A 9 23.70 27.10 -4.01
N LEU A 10 23.35 27.93 -3.02
CA LEU A 10 22.04 27.91 -2.37
C LEU A 10 20.89 28.21 -3.36
N GLY A 11 21.07 29.18 -4.26
CA GLY A 11 20.10 29.48 -5.32
C GLY A 11 19.91 28.34 -6.31
N LEU A 12 20.99 27.63 -6.67
CA LEU A 12 20.93 26.48 -7.57
C LEU A 12 20.20 25.28 -6.93
N ILE A 13 20.39 25.03 -5.63
CA ILE A 13 19.70 23.96 -4.88
C ILE A 13 18.20 24.25 -4.76
N LEU A 14 17.81 25.52 -4.57
CA LEU A 14 16.41 25.95 -4.56
C LEU A 14 15.75 25.80 -5.94
N LEU A 15 16.48 26.06 -7.02
CA LEU A 15 15.99 25.85 -8.39
C LEU A 15 15.86 24.35 -8.76
N PHE A 16 16.78 23.50 -8.26
CA PHE A 16 16.70 22.05 -8.49
C PHE A 16 15.59 21.36 -7.69
N SER A 17 15.23 21.86 -6.51
CA SER A 17 14.15 21.28 -5.68
C SER A 17 12.74 21.60 -6.20
N LEU A 18 12.57 22.66 -7.00
CA LEU A 18 11.28 23.00 -7.63
C LEU A 18 10.96 22.19 -8.90
N ALA A 19 11.93 21.45 -9.47
CA ALA A 19 11.78 20.82 -10.79
C ALA A 19 11.36 19.33 -10.78
N SER A 20 11.26 18.67 -9.63
CA SER A 20 10.88 17.25 -9.58
C SER A 20 9.39 17.05 -9.32
N SER A 21 8.55 17.47 -10.27
CA SER A 21 7.20 16.91 -10.40
C SER A 21 7.28 15.78 -11.42
N GLN A 22 7.53 14.56 -10.96
CA GLN A 22 7.40 13.38 -11.81
C GLN A 22 5.92 13.25 -12.20
N LYS A 23 5.58 13.56 -13.46
CA LYS A 23 4.28 13.21 -14.02
C LYS A 23 4.18 11.68 -14.01
N MET A 24 3.31 11.15 -13.15
CA MET A 24 3.02 9.72 -13.11
C MET A 24 2.30 9.29 -14.38
N ASP A 25 2.84 8.26 -15.03
CA ASP A 25 2.26 7.65 -16.22
C ASP A 25 0.89 7.04 -15.89
N PRO A 26 -0.21 7.54 -16.50
CA PRO A 26 -1.56 7.00 -16.28
C PRO A 26 -1.68 5.52 -16.66
N SER A 27 -0.86 5.02 -17.59
CA SER A 27 -0.88 3.61 -18.01
C SER A 27 -0.31 2.66 -16.94
N LYS A 28 0.51 3.18 -16.03
CA LYS A 28 1.11 2.41 -14.92
C LYS A 28 0.36 2.57 -13.60
N ASN A 29 -0.47 3.59 -13.47
CA ASN A 29 -1.13 3.96 -12.21
C ASN A 29 -2.64 4.11 -12.45
N PRO A 30 -3.36 2.99 -12.65
CA PRO A 30 -4.78 3.03 -12.98
C PRO A 30 -5.58 3.68 -11.84
N ILE A 31 -6.63 4.43 -12.21
CA ILE A 31 -7.52 5.09 -11.26
C ILE A 31 -8.94 4.54 -11.44
N VAL A 32 -9.52 4.03 -10.35
CA VAL A 32 -10.88 3.49 -10.33
C VAL A 32 -11.74 4.32 -9.37
N THR A 33 -13.01 4.49 -9.72
CA THR A 33 -14.01 5.13 -8.87
C THR A 33 -14.75 4.07 -8.07
N THR A 34 -14.77 4.21 -6.75
CA THR A 34 -15.58 3.39 -5.83
C THR A 34 -16.77 4.20 -5.31
N ASN A 35 -17.67 3.56 -4.57
CA ASN A 35 -18.76 4.25 -3.87
C ASN A 35 -18.27 5.28 -2.82
N TYR A 36 -17.02 5.15 -2.36
CA TYR A 36 -16.44 5.98 -1.30
C TYR A 36 -15.47 7.04 -1.83
N GLY A 37 -15.09 6.98 -3.11
CA GLY A 37 -14.14 7.89 -3.72
C GLY A 37 -13.21 7.20 -4.71
N LYS A 38 -12.28 7.97 -5.29
CA LYS A 38 -11.32 7.46 -6.28
C LYS A 38 -10.10 6.85 -5.60
N ILE A 39 -9.62 5.73 -6.15
CA ILE A 39 -8.38 5.09 -5.71
C ILE A 39 -7.40 4.94 -6.87
N ARG A 40 -6.11 5.05 -6.60
CA ARG A 40 -5.01 4.84 -7.55
C ARG A 40 -4.28 3.55 -7.21
N GLY A 41 -4.28 2.59 -8.13
CA GLY A 41 -3.52 1.35 -8.03
C GLY A 41 -2.16 1.42 -8.75
N ILE A 42 -1.55 0.26 -8.96
CA ILE A 42 -0.32 0.08 -9.73
C ILE A 42 -0.45 -1.10 -10.68
N LYS A 43 -0.06 -0.93 -11.95
CA LYS A 43 0.07 -2.02 -12.90
C LYS A 43 1.41 -2.74 -12.67
N LYS A 44 1.36 -4.06 -12.49
CA LYS A 44 2.51 -4.89 -12.14
C LYS A 44 2.68 -6.03 -13.13
N ASP A 45 3.85 -6.07 -13.77
CA ASP A 45 4.26 -7.20 -14.60
C ASP A 45 4.55 -8.42 -13.73
N LEU A 46 4.18 -9.59 -14.23
CA LEU A 46 4.44 -10.86 -13.57
C LEU A 46 5.78 -11.43 -14.03
N ASN A 47 6.44 -12.21 -13.16
CA ASN A 47 7.67 -12.91 -13.52
C ASN A 47 7.36 -14.19 -14.32
N ASN A 48 6.67 -14.02 -15.45
CA ASN A 48 6.26 -15.07 -16.37
C ASN A 48 6.03 -14.45 -17.77
N GLU A 49 6.57 -15.06 -18.82
CA GLU A 49 6.51 -14.50 -20.18
C GLU A 49 5.13 -14.67 -20.86
N ILE A 50 4.30 -15.59 -20.36
CA ILE A 50 2.99 -15.91 -20.94
C ILE A 50 1.88 -15.10 -20.26
N LEU A 51 2.04 -14.78 -18.97
CA LEU A 51 1.01 -14.10 -18.21
C LEU A 51 1.09 -12.59 -18.40
N GLY A 52 -0.04 -12.00 -18.83
CA GLY A 52 -0.22 -10.56 -18.85
C GLY A 52 -0.08 -9.90 -17.46
N PRO A 53 0.12 -8.57 -17.41
CA PRO A 53 0.22 -7.83 -16.17
C PRO A 53 -1.09 -7.83 -15.37
N VAL A 54 -1.00 -7.42 -14.11
CA VAL A 54 -2.17 -7.25 -13.23
C VAL A 54 -2.22 -5.83 -12.70
N GLU A 55 -3.41 -5.28 -12.52
CA GLU A 55 -3.61 -4.08 -11.72
C GLU A 55 -3.76 -4.47 -10.25
N GLN A 56 -3.01 -3.81 -9.38
CA GLN A 56 -3.03 -4.03 -7.94
C GLN A 56 -3.58 -2.78 -7.24
N TYR A 57 -4.56 -2.99 -6.37
CA TYR A 57 -5.09 -1.97 -5.45
C TYR A 57 -4.88 -2.49 -4.04
N LEU A 58 -3.81 -2.02 -3.39
CA LEU A 58 -3.34 -2.49 -2.10
C LEU A 58 -3.73 -1.51 -0.99
N GLY A 59 -4.13 -2.03 0.17
CA GLY A 59 -4.47 -1.18 1.32
C GLY A 59 -5.74 -0.34 1.10
N VAL A 60 -6.75 -0.89 0.43
CA VAL A 60 -8.04 -0.22 0.22
C VAL A 60 -8.88 -0.33 1.50
N PRO A 61 -9.28 0.78 2.15
CA PRO A 61 -10.09 0.72 3.36
C PRO A 61 -11.49 0.21 3.02
N TYR A 62 -11.95 -0.83 3.73
CA TYR A 62 -13.31 -1.36 3.58
C TYR A 62 -14.21 -1.08 4.79
N ALA A 63 -13.63 -0.57 5.89
CA ALA A 63 -14.33 -0.17 7.09
C ALA A 63 -13.59 0.97 7.79
N THR A 64 -14.27 1.66 8.71
CA THR A 64 -13.65 2.66 9.59
C THR A 64 -12.77 1.98 10.64
N ALA A 65 -11.64 2.60 11.00
CA ALA A 65 -10.68 2.06 11.98
C ALA A 65 -11.38 1.66 13.31
N PRO A 66 -11.22 0.41 13.78
CA PRO A 66 -11.89 -0.11 14.99
C PRO A 66 -11.14 0.27 16.28
N ILE A 67 -10.75 1.54 16.40
CA ILE A 67 -9.96 2.09 17.51
C ILE A 67 -10.82 2.85 18.51
N GLY A 68 -10.34 2.96 19.76
CA GLY A 68 -11.05 3.67 20.83
C GLY A 68 -12.42 3.06 21.11
N ASP A 69 -13.46 3.88 21.13
CA ASP A 69 -14.84 3.45 21.42
C ASP A 69 -15.43 2.48 20.38
N ARG A 70 -14.80 2.36 19.20
CA ARG A 70 -15.18 1.37 18.17
C ARG A 70 -14.57 -0.01 18.42
N ARG A 71 -13.65 -0.16 19.37
CA ARG A 71 -13.10 -1.48 19.68
C ARG A 71 -14.20 -2.37 20.25
N PHE A 72 -14.27 -3.62 19.77
CA PHE A 72 -15.30 -4.61 20.12
C PHE A 72 -16.72 -4.23 19.70
N GLN A 73 -16.87 -3.26 18.80
CA GLN A 73 -18.13 -2.96 18.12
C GLN A 73 -18.13 -3.58 16.72
N PRO A 74 -19.31 -3.79 16.11
CA PRO A 74 -19.39 -4.17 14.70
C PRO A 74 -18.67 -3.14 13.80
N PRO A 75 -18.06 -3.58 12.69
CA PRO A 75 -17.39 -2.66 11.77
C PRO A 75 -18.38 -1.71 11.10
N GLU A 76 -17.99 -0.45 10.96
CA GLU A 76 -18.74 0.59 10.26
C GLU A 76 -18.17 0.81 8.86
N ALA A 77 -19.00 1.24 7.91
CA ALA A 77 -18.54 1.62 6.57
C ALA A 77 -17.42 2.69 6.63
N PRO A 78 -16.49 2.71 5.66
CA PRO A 78 -15.45 3.72 5.63
C PRO A 78 -16.04 5.09 5.26
N GLY A 79 -15.45 6.17 5.78
CA GLY A 79 -15.80 7.51 5.35
C GLY A 79 -15.41 7.75 3.88
N SER A 80 -16.25 8.48 3.14
CA SER A 80 -15.93 8.88 1.78
C SER A 80 -14.82 9.93 1.72
N TRP A 81 -14.09 9.98 0.62
CA TRP A 81 -13.02 10.95 0.37
C TRP A 81 -13.17 11.62 -1.00
N GLN A 82 -12.76 12.89 -1.08
CA GLN A 82 -12.85 13.69 -2.32
C GLN A 82 -11.64 13.48 -3.23
N GLU A 83 -10.44 13.44 -2.65
CA GLU A 83 -9.18 13.33 -3.37
C GLU A 83 -8.86 11.89 -3.79
N ILE A 84 -8.00 11.71 -4.80
CA ILE A 84 -7.58 10.36 -5.21
C ILE A 84 -6.70 9.74 -4.11
N ARG A 85 -7.18 8.66 -3.48
CA ARG A 85 -6.43 7.91 -2.47
C ARG A 85 -5.45 6.95 -3.13
N ASN A 86 -4.19 6.93 -2.67
CA ASN A 86 -3.23 5.94 -3.14
C ASN A 86 -3.50 4.57 -2.51
N ALA A 87 -3.58 3.55 -3.35
CA ALA A 87 -3.74 2.14 -3.01
C ALA A 87 -2.62 1.32 -3.67
N THR A 88 -1.37 1.74 -3.47
CA THR A 88 -0.18 1.16 -4.13
C THR A 88 0.73 0.38 -3.18
N GLN A 89 0.39 0.33 -1.89
CA GLN A 89 1.17 -0.32 -0.84
C GLN A 89 0.24 -1.03 0.14
N PHE A 90 0.70 -2.11 0.75
CA PHE A 90 -0.05 -2.77 1.81
C PHE A 90 -0.24 -1.83 3.01
N ALA A 91 -1.45 -1.86 3.57
CA ALA A 91 -1.72 -1.26 4.87
C ALA A 91 -1.15 -2.11 6.01
N PRO A 92 -1.06 -1.59 7.25
CA PRO A 92 -0.67 -2.39 8.41
C PRO A 92 -1.57 -3.61 8.58
N VAL A 93 -0.99 -4.74 9.02
CA VAL A 93 -1.77 -5.92 9.39
C VAL A 93 -2.40 -5.73 10.77
N CYS A 94 -3.39 -6.57 11.10
CA CYS A 94 -3.99 -6.54 12.43
C CYS A 94 -3.00 -7.03 13.51
N PRO A 95 -3.17 -6.58 14.77
CA PRO A 95 -2.27 -6.96 15.85
C PRO A 95 -2.30 -8.46 16.12
N GLN A 96 -1.13 -9.08 16.09
CA GLN A 96 -0.96 -10.53 16.27
C GLN A 96 0.42 -10.86 16.84
N ASN A 97 0.48 -11.90 17.67
CA ASN A 97 1.74 -12.48 18.14
C ASN A 97 1.89 -13.89 17.57
N VAL A 98 2.88 -14.07 16.68
CA VAL A 98 3.19 -15.36 16.06
C VAL A 98 4.27 -16.14 16.82
N HIS A 99 4.90 -15.54 17.83
CA HIS A 99 5.93 -16.20 18.62
C HIS A 99 5.32 -16.85 19.87
N GLY A 100 5.32 -18.19 19.90
CA GLY A 100 5.08 -18.98 21.11
C GLY A 100 3.63 -19.08 21.59
N VAL A 101 2.64 -18.68 20.78
CA VAL A 101 1.22 -18.66 21.19
C VAL A 101 0.40 -19.83 20.59
N LEU A 102 0.78 -20.36 19.43
CA LEU A 102 0.04 -21.43 18.75
C LEU A 102 0.91 -22.69 18.59
N PRO A 103 0.36 -23.89 18.84
CA PRO A 103 1.04 -25.13 18.48
C PRO A 103 1.31 -25.17 16.97
N GLU A 104 2.54 -25.48 16.55
CA GLU A 104 2.91 -25.60 15.13
C GLU A 104 1.98 -26.54 14.36
N ILE A 105 1.46 -27.58 15.02
CA ILE A 105 0.51 -28.55 14.46
C ILE A 105 -0.82 -27.95 13.98
N MET A 106 -1.15 -26.73 14.40
CA MET A 106 -2.38 -26.03 14.01
C MET A 106 -2.18 -25.07 12.83
N LEU A 107 -0.93 -24.85 12.41
CA LEU A 107 -0.58 -23.92 11.36
C LEU A 107 -0.12 -24.68 10.10
N PRO A 108 -0.33 -24.12 8.89
CA PRO A 108 0.20 -24.71 7.68
C PRO A 108 1.73 -24.81 7.74
N VAL A 109 2.28 -25.94 7.30
CA VAL A 109 3.74 -26.22 7.33
C VAL A 109 4.54 -25.11 6.64
N TRP A 110 4.09 -24.60 5.49
CA TRP A 110 4.77 -23.52 4.78
C TRP A 110 4.86 -22.21 5.58
N PHE A 111 3.98 -22.00 6.55
CA PHE A 111 3.97 -20.83 7.43
C PHE A 111 4.97 -20.99 8.57
N THR A 112 5.01 -22.18 9.19
CA THR A 112 5.89 -22.48 10.33
C THR A 112 7.35 -22.69 9.91
N ASP A 113 7.58 -23.34 8.76
CA ASP A 113 8.93 -23.64 8.26
C ASP A 113 9.71 -22.40 7.81
N ASN A 114 9.01 -21.27 7.59
CA ASN A 114 9.62 -20.03 7.10
C ASN A 114 9.15 -18.81 7.92
N LEU A 115 9.18 -18.97 9.25
CA LEU A 115 8.66 -17.99 10.19
C LEU A 115 9.34 -16.62 10.05
N ASP A 116 10.62 -16.55 9.67
CA ASP A 116 11.32 -15.28 9.46
C ASP A 116 10.74 -14.48 8.28
N VAL A 117 10.42 -15.17 7.17
CA VAL A 117 9.78 -14.54 6.01
C VAL A 117 8.35 -14.12 6.36
N ALA A 118 7.59 -15.01 7.01
CA ALA A 118 6.23 -14.70 7.47
C ALA A 118 6.22 -13.51 8.44
N ALA A 119 7.18 -13.46 9.38
CA ALA A 119 7.37 -12.37 10.32
C ALA A 119 7.57 -11.04 9.59
N GLY A 120 8.29 -11.03 8.47
CA GLY A 120 8.47 -9.87 7.59
C GLY A 120 7.14 -9.24 7.13
N TYR A 121 6.14 -10.05 6.78
CA TYR A 121 4.83 -9.56 6.33
C TYR A 121 3.96 -8.99 7.45
N ILE A 122 4.26 -9.33 8.71
CA ILE A 122 3.45 -8.95 9.87
C ILE A 122 4.16 -7.96 10.81
N GLN A 123 5.31 -7.39 10.42
CA GLN A 123 6.06 -6.46 11.29
C GLN A 123 5.31 -5.14 11.49
N ASN A 124 4.66 -4.64 10.44
CA ASN A 124 3.91 -3.38 10.48
C ASN A 124 2.47 -3.65 10.94
N GLN A 125 2.23 -3.59 12.25
CA GLN A 125 0.92 -3.84 12.85
C GLN A 125 0.26 -2.55 13.34
N SER A 126 -1.07 -2.48 13.22
CA SER A 126 -1.90 -1.41 13.77
C SER A 126 -3.30 -1.94 14.08
N GLU A 127 -4.01 -1.34 15.02
CA GLU A 127 -5.45 -1.61 15.17
C GLU A 127 -6.29 -1.00 14.05
N ASP A 128 -5.78 0.03 13.39
CA ASP A 128 -6.30 0.46 12.08
C ASP A 128 -5.77 -0.49 11.00
N CYS A 129 -6.46 -1.63 10.83
CA CYS A 129 -6.06 -2.73 9.93
C CYS A 129 -7.19 -3.24 9.02
N LEU A 130 -8.35 -2.57 8.96
CA LEU A 130 -9.49 -3.02 8.14
C LEU A 130 -9.34 -2.60 6.67
N TYR A 131 -8.37 -3.22 6.02
CA TYR A 131 -8.01 -3.00 4.63
C TYR A 131 -8.07 -4.30 3.82
N LEU A 132 -8.34 -4.17 2.53
CA LEU A 132 -8.30 -5.27 1.57
C LEU A 132 -7.36 -4.95 0.41
N ASN A 133 -7.00 -5.99 -0.33
CA ASN A 133 -6.17 -5.89 -1.53
C ASN A 133 -6.93 -6.51 -2.71
N VAL A 134 -6.92 -5.86 -3.86
CA VAL A 134 -7.58 -6.31 -5.09
C VAL A 134 -6.55 -6.50 -6.18
N TYR A 135 -6.61 -7.65 -6.87
CA TYR A 135 -5.78 -7.97 -8.02
C TYR A 135 -6.70 -8.18 -9.22
N VAL A 136 -6.60 -7.32 -10.22
CA VAL A 136 -7.44 -7.33 -11.43
C VAL A 136 -6.56 -7.76 -12.61
N PRO A 137 -6.85 -8.89 -13.26
CA PRO A 137 -6.17 -9.25 -14.51
C PRO A 137 -6.41 -8.17 -15.56
N THR A 138 -5.37 -7.74 -16.28
CA THR A 138 -5.59 -7.03 -17.54
C THR A 138 -5.62 -8.06 -18.65
N GLU A 139 -6.67 -8.09 -19.47
CA GLU A 139 -6.67 -8.91 -20.68
C GLU A 139 -5.42 -8.57 -21.50
N ASP A 140 -4.83 -9.59 -22.12
CA ASP A 140 -3.84 -9.37 -23.18
C ASP A 140 -4.58 -8.55 -24.24
N GLY A 141 -4.15 -7.30 -24.47
CA GLY A 141 -4.78 -6.47 -25.50
C GLY A 141 -4.77 -7.23 -26.83
N GLU A 142 -5.94 -7.40 -27.44
CA GLU A 142 -6.07 -7.84 -28.83
C GLU A 142 -5.22 -6.95 -29.78
#